data_AF-A0A8S4GYL3-F1
#
_entry.id   AF-A0A8S4GYL3-F1
#
_cell.length_a   1.000
_cell.length_b   1.000
_cell.length_c   1.000
_cell.angle_alpha   90.00
_cell.angle_beta   90.00
_cell.angle_gamma   90.00
#
_symmetry.space_group_name_H-M   'P 1'
#
loop_
_entity.id
_entity.type
_entity.pdbx_description
1 polymer ?
#
loop_
_entity_poly.entity_id
_entity_poly.type
_entity_poly.pdbx_seq_one_letter_code
_entity_poly.pdbx_strand_id
1 'polypeptide(L)'
;MLAAPAHGHSALGRRPPPPPGASGRSRRPPPPSTRAQASPGDPDGYDEPERLRAHRQLVDTAASLLRSRGPAGTPDAPWTIGTQVNERHTKWENLNRDRLIMRLGALPASALGPYAAAGGAAALWEAGYDALVAVVPDIATRIYTMEPVTIAALLRDPGRAATALLALRSALPAPADASDVACAYPELLLMDAAAVAARVDAARDAIGLPDAAFGRVVAASPQVVLRPERLRSALASLERMFEGAKHGEEMGRTLLHRNPGMLTSLESVGGSDAVDPSTGARQD
;
A
#
# COMPACT_ATOMS: atom_id res chain seq x y z
N MET A 1 -27.34 -17.42 54.89
CA MET A 1 -27.22 -18.61 54.02
C MET A 1 -27.46 -18.15 52.59
N LEU A 2 -26.41 -17.97 51.80
CA LEU A 2 -26.48 -17.58 50.39
C LEU A 2 -25.71 -18.63 49.58
N ALA A 3 -26.42 -19.27 48.64
CA ALA A 3 -25.93 -20.37 47.83
C ALA A 3 -25.04 -19.86 46.69
N ALA A 4 -23.90 -20.52 46.48
CA ALA A 4 -23.00 -20.29 45.35
C ALA A 4 -23.51 -21.00 44.08
N PRO A 5 -23.33 -20.41 42.88
CA PRO A 5 -23.69 -21.08 41.64
C PRO A 5 -22.56 -22.03 41.18
N ALA A 6 -22.98 -23.20 40.70
CA ALA A 6 -22.10 -24.25 40.19
C ALA A 6 -21.55 -23.90 38.79
N HIS A 7 -20.24 -24.07 38.60
CA HIS A 7 -19.58 -23.99 37.30
C HIS A 7 -19.85 -25.25 36.47
N GLY A 8 -20.49 -25.08 35.32
CA GLY A 8 -20.61 -26.10 34.28
C GLY A 8 -19.35 -26.17 33.43
N HIS A 9 -18.66 -27.31 33.45
CA HIS A 9 -17.55 -27.61 32.54
C HIS A 9 -18.11 -28.12 31.20
N SER A 10 -18.02 -27.29 30.16
CA SER A 10 -18.28 -27.70 28.78
C SER A 10 -17.17 -28.62 28.28
N ALA A 11 -17.54 -29.85 27.95
CA ALA A 11 -16.68 -30.87 27.39
C ALA A 11 -16.16 -30.45 26.00
N LEU A 12 -14.83 -30.42 25.86
CA LEU A 12 -14.14 -30.26 24.59
C LEU A 12 -14.40 -31.47 23.68
N GLY A 13 -15.08 -31.22 22.56
CA GLY A 13 -15.31 -32.19 21.49
C GLY A 13 -13.99 -32.63 20.85
N ARG A 14 -13.58 -33.88 21.13
CA ARG A 14 -12.46 -34.53 20.46
C ARG A 14 -12.88 -34.90 19.04
N ARG A 15 -12.18 -34.38 18.03
CA ARG A 15 -12.30 -34.87 16.65
C ARG A 15 -11.75 -36.30 16.57
N PRO A 16 -12.43 -37.21 15.86
CA PRO A 16 -11.93 -38.56 15.63
C PRO A 16 -10.66 -38.54 14.75
N PRO A 17 -9.72 -39.47 14.98
CA PRO A 17 -8.51 -39.58 14.16
C PRO A 17 -8.86 -40.02 12.73
N PRO A 18 -8.08 -39.59 11.72
CA PRO A 18 -8.27 -40.03 10.34
C PRO A 18 -7.97 -41.53 10.19
N PRO A 19 -8.63 -42.22 9.24
CA PRO A 19 -8.42 -43.64 9.01
C PRO A 19 -7.01 -43.95 8.49
N PRO A 20 -6.39 -45.06 8.93
CA PRO A 20 -5.09 -45.50 8.43
C PRO A 20 -5.25 -46.09 7.02
N GLY A 21 -4.62 -45.50 6.00
CA GLY A 21 -4.54 -46.13 4.68
C GLY A 21 -4.31 -45.26 3.43
N ALA A 22 -4.35 -43.93 3.52
CA ALA A 22 -4.21 -43.07 2.35
C ALA A 22 -2.76 -42.63 2.04
N SER A 23 -1.83 -43.58 1.92
CA SER A 23 -0.49 -43.34 1.35
C SER A 23 -0.48 -43.72 -0.14
N GLY A 24 -1.31 -43.03 -0.91
CA GLY A 24 -1.29 -43.08 -2.37
C GLY A 24 -0.04 -42.40 -2.91
N ARG A 25 0.99 -43.18 -3.25
CA ARG A 25 2.16 -42.73 -4.01
C ARG A 25 1.72 -42.28 -5.40
N SER A 26 1.47 -40.99 -5.58
CA SER A 26 1.38 -40.36 -6.91
C SER A 26 2.73 -40.48 -7.61
N ARG A 27 2.83 -41.46 -8.51
CA ARG A 27 3.92 -41.56 -9.49
C ARG A 27 3.82 -40.35 -10.42
N ARG A 28 4.68 -39.35 -10.21
CA ARG A 28 4.89 -38.28 -11.18
C ARG A 28 5.48 -38.89 -12.47
N PRO A 29 4.91 -38.62 -13.65
CA PRO A 29 5.59 -38.92 -14.91
C PRO A 29 6.86 -38.04 -15.05
N PRO A 30 7.92 -38.53 -15.72
CA PRO A 30 9.12 -37.73 -15.97
C PRO A 30 8.81 -36.57 -16.93
N PRO A 31 9.50 -35.42 -16.79
CA PRO A 31 9.33 -34.30 -17.71
C PRO A 31 9.84 -34.65 -19.11
N PRO A 32 9.24 -34.08 -20.18
CA PRO A 32 9.73 -34.26 -21.54
C PRO A 32 11.11 -33.60 -21.71
N SER A 33 12.04 -34.33 -22.33
CA SER A 33 13.34 -33.80 -22.74
C SER A 33 13.16 -32.82 -23.90
N THR A 34 13.25 -31.53 -23.61
CA THR A 34 13.31 -30.49 -24.64
C THR A 34 14.71 -30.47 -25.24
N ARG A 35 14.85 -31.11 -26.41
CA ARG A 35 16.02 -31.02 -27.27
C ARG A 35 16.06 -29.60 -27.86
N ALA A 36 17.03 -28.82 -27.44
CA ALA A 36 17.32 -27.50 -28.00
C ALA A 36 17.63 -27.62 -29.50
N GLN A 37 16.80 -27.01 -30.34
CA GLN A 37 17.19 -26.60 -31.69
C GLN A 37 17.60 -25.13 -31.61
N ALA A 38 18.87 -24.88 -31.87
CA ALA A 38 19.42 -23.55 -32.03
C ALA A 38 18.82 -22.92 -33.29
N SER A 39 18.20 -21.76 -33.14
CA SER A 39 17.79 -20.90 -34.25
C SER A 39 18.87 -19.82 -34.42
N PRO A 40 19.50 -19.67 -35.60
CA PRO A 40 20.46 -18.61 -35.87
C PRO A 40 19.69 -17.36 -36.30
N GLY A 41 19.83 -16.28 -35.55
CA GLY A 41 19.15 -15.01 -35.85
C GLY A 41 19.41 -13.99 -34.77
N ASP A 42 20.66 -13.53 -34.71
CA ASP A 42 21.12 -12.40 -33.90
C ASP A 42 20.51 -11.09 -34.45
N PRO A 43 19.67 -10.34 -33.72
CA PRO A 43 19.18 -9.04 -34.15
C PRO A 43 19.87 -7.87 -33.43
N ASP A 44 21.03 -8.10 -32.80
CA ASP A 44 21.80 -7.07 -32.08
C ASP A 44 22.69 -6.21 -33.00
N GLY A 45 22.25 -6.00 -34.23
CA GLY A 45 22.91 -5.15 -35.23
C GLY A 45 22.32 -3.74 -35.35
N TYR A 46 21.74 -3.17 -34.30
CA TYR A 46 21.39 -1.75 -34.30
C TYR A 46 22.49 -0.94 -33.64
N ASP A 47 23.25 -0.23 -34.48
CA ASP A 47 24.31 0.71 -34.10
C ASP A 47 23.85 1.59 -32.92
N GLU A 48 24.53 1.45 -31.78
CA GLU A 48 24.40 2.26 -30.56
C GLU A 48 24.18 3.78 -30.81
N PRO A 49 24.83 4.43 -31.80
CA PRO A 49 24.56 5.83 -32.12
C PRO A 49 23.15 6.13 -32.66
N GLU A 50 22.45 5.19 -33.30
CA GLU A 50 21.06 5.39 -33.73
C GLU A 50 20.07 5.35 -32.56
N ARG A 51 20.28 4.46 -31.58
CA ARG A 51 19.47 4.43 -30.35
C ARG A 51 19.59 5.72 -29.57
N LEU A 52 20.81 6.25 -29.45
CA LEU A 52 21.05 7.53 -28.79
C LEU A 52 20.45 8.71 -29.55
N ARG A 53 20.46 8.72 -30.89
CA ARG A 53 19.76 9.73 -31.70
C ARG A 53 18.25 9.67 -31.54
N ALA A 54 17.65 8.48 -31.60
CA ALA A 54 16.20 8.31 -31.42
C ALA A 54 15.73 8.75 -30.03
N HIS A 55 16.51 8.43 -28.99
CA HIS A 55 16.23 8.87 -27.63
C HIS A 55 16.33 10.40 -27.49
N ARG A 56 17.35 11.03 -28.09
CA ARG A 56 17.51 12.49 -28.07
C ARG A 56 16.39 13.21 -28.81
N GLN A 57 15.99 12.72 -29.98
CA GLN A 57 14.84 13.26 -30.73
C GLN A 57 13.52 13.17 -29.94
N LEU A 58 13.31 12.08 -29.18
CA LEU A 58 12.13 11.95 -28.33
C LEU A 58 12.13 12.95 -27.17
N VAL A 59 13.28 13.13 -26.52
CA VAL A 59 13.43 14.10 -25.43
C VAL A 59 13.25 15.54 -25.95
N ASP A 60 13.82 15.87 -27.10
CA ASP A 60 13.69 17.19 -27.72
C ASP A 60 12.26 17.46 -28.20
N THR A 61 11.56 16.45 -28.70
CA THR A 61 10.14 16.55 -29.10
C THR A 61 9.25 16.76 -27.88
N ALA A 62 9.46 15.99 -26.81
CA ALA A 62 8.72 16.15 -25.56
C ALA A 62 8.96 17.53 -24.93
N ALA A 63 10.20 18.01 -24.92
CA ALA A 63 10.54 19.33 -24.41
C ALA A 63 10.03 20.46 -25.32
N SER A 64 9.95 20.25 -26.63
CA SER A 64 9.32 21.17 -27.59
C SER A 64 7.81 21.29 -27.36
N LEU A 65 7.11 20.17 -27.12
CA LEU A 65 5.67 20.14 -26.80
C LEU A 65 5.34 20.78 -25.44
N LEU A 66 6.25 20.67 -24.47
CA LEU A 66 6.09 21.34 -23.18
C LEU A 66 6.39 22.85 -23.26
N ARG A 67 7.28 23.27 -24.16
CA ARG A 67 7.63 24.69 -24.38
C ARG A 67 6.68 25.43 -25.31
N SER A 68 5.99 24.73 -26.21
CA SER A 68 5.00 25.33 -27.12
C SER A 68 3.63 25.62 -26.47
N ARG A 69 3.43 25.24 -25.20
CA ARG A 69 2.30 25.69 -24.38
C ARG A 69 2.53 27.11 -23.86
N GLY A 70 2.42 28.09 -24.76
CA GLY A 70 2.23 29.49 -24.41
C GLY A 70 0.75 29.80 -24.08
N PRO A 71 0.46 30.90 -23.35
CA PRO A 71 -0.86 31.21 -22.80
C PRO A 71 -1.75 31.94 -23.81
N ALA A 72 -2.00 31.33 -24.98
CA ALA A 72 -2.91 31.87 -25.97
C ALA A 72 -3.95 30.80 -26.37
N GLY A 73 -5.22 31.16 -26.15
CA GLY A 73 -6.42 30.35 -26.25
C GLY A 73 -6.39 29.20 -27.27
N THR A 74 -6.34 27.99 -26.74
CA THR A 74 -6.88 26.81 -27.42
C THR A 74 -8.37 26.75 -27.09
N PRO A 75 -9.26 26.47 -28.06
CA PRO A 75 -10.66 26.19 -27.75
C PRO A 75 -10.70 25.02 -26.78
N ASP A 76 -11.51 25.15 -25.73
CA ASP A 76 -11.70 24.11 -24.71
C ASP A 76 -11.87 22.75 -25.39
N ALA A 77 -10.93 21.84 -25.11
CA ALA A 77 -11.09 20.45 -25.51
C ALA A 77 -12.40 19.96 -24.86
N PRO A 78 -13.24 19.15 -25.53
CA PRO A 78 -14.55 18.74 -25.00
C PRO A 78 -14.48 17.89 -23.72
N TRP A 79 -13.27 17.70 -23.17
CA TRP A 79 -12.96 17.04 -21.91
C TRP A 79 -12.23 17.98 -20.93
N THR A 80 -12.33 19.31 -21.03
CA THR A 80 -12.38 20.13 -19.82
C THR A 80 -13.68 19.80 -19.08
N ILE A 81 -13.75 18.56 -18.60
CA ILE A 81 -14.46 18.17 -17.41
C ILE A 81 -13.75 19.00 -16.33
N GLY A 82 -14.19 20.25 -16.18
CA GLY A 82 -14.06 20.94 -14.92
C GLY A 82 -14.46 19.92 -13.86
N THR A 83 -13.64 19.82 -12.83
CA THR A 83 -13.74 18.96 -11.66
C THR A 83 -15.01 19.22 -10.85
N GLN A 84 -16.16 19.18 -11.52
CA GLN A 84 -17.53 19.18 -11.02
C GLN A 84 -18.23 17.86 -11.38
N VAL A 85 -17.48 16.81 -11.70
CA VAL A 85 -17.95 15.49 -11.29
C VAL A 85 -17.91 15.55 -9.77
N ASN A 86 -19.07 15.66 -9.12
CA ASN A 86 -19.17 15.35 -7.70
C ASN A 86 -18.71 13.89 -7.55
N GLU A 87 -17.42 13.66 -7.35
CA GLU A 87 -16.82 12.33 -7.15
C GLU A 87 -17.52 11.63 -5.99
N ARG A 88 -17.97 12.43 -5.00
CA ARG A 88 -18.83 12.03 -3.88
C ARG A 88 -20.21 11.45 -4.25
N HIS A 89 -20.72 11.69 -5.46
CA HIS A 89 -22.00 11.17 -5.94
C HIS A 89 -21.88 10.26 -7.17
N THR A 90 -20.68 10.14 -7.74
CA THR A 90 -20.44 9.14 -8.78
C THR A 90 -20.42 7.78 -8.10
N LYS A 91 -21.49 7.00 -8.29
CA LYS A 91 -21.44 5.57 -7.96
C LYS A 91 -20.38 4.96 -8.85
N TRP A 92 -19.22 4.68 -8.25
CA TRP A 92 -18.15 3.94 -8.89
C TRP A 92 -18.60 2.49 -9.06
N GLU A 93 -19.39 2.25 -10.10
CA GLU A 93 -19.65 0.90 -10.59
C GLU A 93 -18.31 0.24 -10.94
N ASN A 94 -18.19 -1.07 -10.71
CA ASN A 94 -16.95 -1.82 -10.94
C ASN A 94 -16.39 -1.55 -12.34
N LEU A 95 -17.26 -1.51 -13.36
CA LEU A 95 -16.90 -1.17 -14.74
C LEU A 95 -16.17 0.18 -14.90
N ASN A 96 -16.58 1.22 -14.15
CA ASN A 96 -15.96 2.54 -14.21
C ASN A 96 -14.61 2.57 -13.45
N ARG A 97 -14.49 1.79 -12.37
CA ARG A 97 -13.20 1.61 -11.68
C ARG A 97 -12.23 0.84 -12.56
N ASP A 98 -12.67 -0.24 -13.20
CA ASP A 98 -11.85 -1.03 -14.10
C ASP A 98 -11.35 -0.17 -15.26
N ARG A 99 -12.23 0.64 -15.86
CA ARG A 99 -11.84 1.63 -16.88
C ARG A 99 -10.84 2.66 -16.38
N LEU A 100 -11.03 3.19 -15.17
CA LEU A 100 -10.11 4.17 -14.59
C LEU A 100 -8.76 3.53 -14.27
N ILE A 101 -8.73 2.34 -13.69
CA ILE A 101 -7.51 1.59 -13.39
C ILE A 101 -6.81 1.20 -14.68
N MET A 102 -7.52 0.76 -15.72
CA MET A 102 -6.93 0.53 -17.05
C MET A 102 -6.35 1.81 -17.66
N ARG A 103 -6.94 2.98 -17.37
CA ARG A 103 -6.49 4.28 -17.89
C ARG A 103 -5.34 4.89 -17.10
N LEU A 104 -5.31 4.72 -15.77
CA LEU A 104 -4.21 5.16 -14.88
C LEU A 104 -3.05 4.17 -14.89
N GLY A 105 -3.37 2.89 -15.02
CA GLY A 105 -2.48 1.78 -15.27
C GLY A 105 -2.17 1.60 -16.76
N ALA A 106 -2.56 2.54 -17.63
CA ALA A 106 -2.07 2.65 -18.99
C ALA A 106 -0.57 2.91 -18.93
N LEU A 107 0.16 1.82 -18.73
CA LEU A 107 1.59 1.70 -18.88
C LEU A 107 1.95 2.32 -20.23
N PRO A 108 3.10 3.01 -20.34
CA PRO A 108 3.58 3.48 -21.63
C PRO A 108 3.52 2.31 -22.61
N ALA A 109 3.12 2.53 -23.86
CA ALA A 109 2.87 1.47 -24.83
C ALA A 109 4.06 0.50 -25.00
N SER A 110 5.28 0.94 -24.66
CA SER A 110 6.48 0.12 -24.55
C SER A 110 6.43 -0.98 -23.49
N ALA A 111 5.75 -0.76 -22.37
CA ALA A 111 5.55 -1.74 -21.30
C ALA A 111 4.35 -2.68 -21.58
N LEU A 112 3.47 -2.34 -22.52
CA LEU A 112 2.41 -3.25 -22.98
C LEU A 112 2.96 -4.38 -23.86
N GLY A 113 4.13 -4.18 -24.50
CA GLY A 113 4.94 -5.21 -25.17
C GLY A 113 4.15 -6.36 -25.83
N PRO A 114 4.49 -7.63 -25.57
CA PRO A 114 3.79 -8.78 -26.15
C PRO A 114 2.33 -8.95 -25.66
N TYR A 115 1.92 -8.28 -24.59
CA TYR A 115 0.55 -8.33 -24.07
C TYR A 115 -0.44 -7.49 -24.87
N ALA A 116 0.06 -6.53 -25.67
CA ALA A 116 -0.76 -5.80 -26.63
C ALA A 116 -1.46 -6.76 -27.64
N ALA A 117 -0.83 -7.90 -27.96
CA ALA A 117 -1.38 -8.90 -28.86
C ALA A 117 -2.34 -9.91 -28.18
N ALA A 118 -2.34 -9.99 -26.84
CA ALA A 118 -3.01 -11.04 -26.06
C ALA A 118 -4.23 -10.56 -25.26
N GLY A 119 -4.85 -9.43 -25.64
CA GLY A 119 -6.01 -8.86 -24.94
C GLY A 119 -5.76 -7.50 -24.29
N GLY A 120 -4.57 -6.92 -24.45
CA GLY A 120 -4.28 -5.55 -24.08
C GLY A 120 -4.26 -5.30 -22.56
N ALA A 121 -4.73 -4.13 -22.14
CA ALA A 121 -4.67 -3.68 -20.75
C ALA A 121 -5.46 -4.55 -19.77
N ALA A 122 -6.52 -5.23 -20.22
CA ALA A 122 -7.35 -6.09 -19.38
C ALA A 122 -6.59 -7.35 -18.93
N ALA A 123 -5.89 -8.04 -19.83
CA ALA A 123 -5.10 -9.22 -19.50
C ALA A 123 -3.94 -8.90 -18.54
N LEU A 124 -3.31 -7.73 -18.70
CA LEU A 124 -2.29 -7.24 -17.76
C LEU A 124 -2.87 -6.92 -16.38
N TRP A 125 -4.06 -6.35 -16.34
CA TRP A 125 -4.76 -6.08 -15.09
C TRP A 125 -5.08 -7.39 -14.36
N GLU A 126 -5.63 -8.39 -15.04
CA GLU A 126 -5.98 -9.70 -14.46
C GLU A 126 -4.72 -10.40 -13.94
N ALA A 127 -3.65 -10.45 -14.74
CA ALA A 127 -2.39 -11.07 -14.32
C ALA A 127 -1.74 -10.35 -13.13
N GLY A 128 -1.75 -9.01 -13.13
CA GLY A 128 -1.24 -8.21 -12.01
C GLY A 128 -2.09 -8.36 -10.76
N TYR A 129 -3.41 -8.49 -10.92
CA TYR A 129 -4.36 -8.71 -9.83
C TYR A 129 -4.15 -10.08 -9.20
N ASP A 130 -4.12 -11.14 -10.01
CA ASP A 130 -3.88 -12.51 -9.54
C ASP A 130 -2.53 -12.62 -8.83
N ALA A 131 -1.48 -11.99 -9.38
CA ALA A 131 -0.17 -11.93 -8.75
C ALA A 131 -0.20 -11.17 -7.41
N LEU A 132 -0.90 -10.04 -7.34
CA LEU A 132 -1.02 -9.26 -6.11
C LEU A 132 -1.82 -10.01 -5.03
N VAL A 133 -2.90 -10.68 -5.40
CA VAL A 133 -3.71 -11.52 -4.49
C VAL A 133 -2.91 -12.73 -4.01
N ALA A 134 -2.04 -13.30 -4.84
CA ALA A 134 -1.14 -14.36 -4.40
C ALA A 134 -0.14 -13.89 -3.33
N VAL A 135 0.26 -12.60 -3.36
CA VAL A 135 1.18 -12.00 -2.39
C VAL A 135 0.47 -11.54 -1.11
N VAL A 136 -0.67 -10.85 -1.24
CA VAL A 136 -1.48 -10.33 -0.13
C VAL A 136 -2.93 -10.77 -0.33
N PRO A 137 -3.33 -11.98 0.10
CA PRO A 137 -4.67 -12.51 -0.18
C PRO A 137 -5.81 -11.58 0.25
N ASP A 138 -5.67 -10.93 1.41
CA ASP A 138 -6.72 -10.07 1.97
C ASP A 138 -6.94 -8.77 1.18
N ILE A 139 -5.98 -8.38 0.32
CA ILE A 139 -6.11 -7.19 -0.53
C ILE A 139 -7.27 -7.31 -1.52
N ALA A 140 -7.67 -8.55 -1.87
CA ALA A 140 -8.78 -8.80 -2.78
C ALA A 140 -10.08 -8.15 -2.30
N THR A 141 -10.32 -8.15 -0.99
CA THR A 141 -11.51 -7.56 -0.38
C THR A 141 -11.47 -6.04 -0.35
N ARG A 142 -10.27 -5.47 -0.34
CA ARG A 142 -10.05 -4.03 -0.17
C ARG A 142 -9.79 -3.31 -1.48
N ILE A 143 -9.39 -4.01 -2.54
CA ILE A 143 -8.89 -3.37 -3.77
C ILE A 143 -9.86 -2.32 -4.32
N TYR A 144 -11.17 -2.57 -4.23
CA TYR A 144 -12.22 -1.69 -4.73
C TYR A 144 -12.47 -0.45 -3.86
N THR A 145 -11.98 -0.41 -2.62
CA THR A 145 -12.06 0.77 -1.75
C THR A 145 -10.76 1.57 -1.71
N MET A 146 -9.72 1.12 -2.42
CA MET A 146 -8.44 1.82 -2.48
C MET A 146 -8.47 2.97 -3.50
N GLU A 147 -7.55 3.91 -3.34
CA GLU A 147 -7.34 4.95 -4.34
C GLU A 147 -6.87 4.33 -5.66
N PRO A 148 -7.45 4.72 -6.81
CA PRO A 148 -7.09 4.18 -8.12
C PRO A 148 -5.60 4.27 -8.45
N VAL A 149 -4.91 5.34 -7.99
CA VAL A 149 -3.47 5.53 -8.18
C VAL A 149 -2.67 4.47 -7.42
N THR A 150 -3.06 4.16 -6.19
CA THR A 150 -2.45 3.11 -5.36
C THR A 150 -2.65 1.74 -5.99
N ILE A 151 -3.86 1.44 -6.47
CA ILE A 151 -4.15 0.18 -7.18
C ILE A 151 -3.23 0.04 -8.40
N ALA A 152 -3.20 1.06 -9.27
CA ALA A 152 -2.39 1.03 -10.49
C ALA A 152 -0.89 0.86 -10.19
N ALA A 153 -0.39 1.45 -9.09
CA ALA A 153 0.99 1.29 -8.67
C ALA A 153 1.30 -0.12 -8.14
N LEU A 154 0.38 -0.74 -7.39
CA LEU A 154 0.54 -2.11 -6.88
C LEU A 154 0.48 -3.14 -8.00
N LEU A 155 -0.46 -3.01 -8.93
CA LEU A 155 -0.63 -3.93 -10.06
C LEU A 155 0.54 -3.86 -11.06
N ARG A 156 1.23 -2.71 -11.13
CA ARG A 156 2.39 -2.51 -12.01
C ARG A 156 3.58 -3.37 -11.60
N ASP A 157 3.79 -3.57 -10.30
CA ASP A 157 4.94 -4.31 -9.78
C ASP A 157 4.58 -5.08 -8.50
N PRO A 158 3.90 -6.24 -8.62
CA PRO A 158 3.59 -7.11 -7.48
C PRO A 158 4.84 -7.66 -6.79
N GLY A 159 5.98 -7.77 -7.49
CA GLY A 159 7.25 -8.23 -6.93
C GLY A 159 7.82 -7.25 -5.91
N ARG A 160 7.72 -5.94 -6.19
CA ARG A 160 8.03 -4.89 -5.22
C ARG A 160 7.12 -4.95 -4.01
N ALA A 161 5.81 -5.14 -4.20
CA ALA A 161 4.87 -5.30 -3.10
C ALA A 161 5.22 -6.51 -2.20
N ALA A 162 5.61 -7.64 -2.81
CA ALA A 162 6.08 -8.81 -2.05
C ALA A 162 7.35 -8.52 -1.24
N THR A 163 8.30 -7.79 -1.83
CA THR A 163 9.55 -7.40 -1.16
C THR A 163 9.29 -6.46 0.02
N ALA A 164 8.40 -5.48 -0.15
CA ALA A 164 7.96 -4.58 0.91
C ALA A 164 7.22 -5.31 2.04
N LEU A 165 6.36 -6.28 1.70
CA LEU A 165 5.65 -7.11 2.69
C LEU A 165 6.61 -7.95 3.53
N LEU A 166 7.64 -8.54 2.91
CA LEU A 166 8.67 -9.31 3.61
C LEU A 166 9.51 -8.42 4.54
N ALA A 167 9.83 -7.20 4.11
CA ALA A 167 10.49 -6.21 4.95
C ALA A 167 9.62 -5.82 6.14
N LEU A 168 8.33 -5.55 5.91
CA LEU A 168 7.36 -5.26 6.95
C LEU A 168 7.25 -6.40 7.97
N ARG A 169 7.15 -7.64 7.50
CA ARG A 169 7.13 -8.85 8.35
C ARG A 169 8.39 -9.01 9.19
N SER A 170 9.54 -8.65 8.65
CA SER A 170 10.81 -8.76 9.37
C SER A 170 10.99 -7.66 10.42
N ALA A 171 10.41 -6.47 10.18
CA ALA A 171 10.52 -5.32 11.06
C ALA A 171 9.46 -5.27 12.18
N LEU A 172 8.27 -5.83 11.94
CA LEU A 172 7.17 -5.81 12.91
C LEU A 172 7.32 -6.89 14.00
N PRO A 173 7.24 -6.52 15.29
CA PRO A 173 7.20 -7.51 16.35
C PRO A 173 5.80 -8.10 16.52
N ALA A 174 5.75 -9.33 17.03
CA ALA A 174 4.49 -9.98 17.40
C ALA A 174 3.74 -9.15 18.48
N PRO A 175 2.39 -9.08 18.44
CA PRO A 175 1.47 -9.86 17.60
C PRO A 175 1.04 -9.18 16.29
N ALA A 176 1.71 -8.12 15.83
CA ALA A 176 1.30 -7.45 14.60
C ALA A 176 1.48 -8.37 13.38
N ASP A 177 0.43 -8.56 12.58
CA ASP A 177 0.51 -9.27 11.32
C ASP A 177 0.82 -8.28 10.18
N ALA A 178 1.84 -8.59 9.39
CA ALA A 178 2.26 -7.71 8.30
C ALA A 178 1.23 -7.62 7.17
N SER A 179 0.47 -8.69 6.92
CA SER A 179 -0.58 -8.71 5.89
C SER A 179 -1.75 -7.84 6.30
N ASP A 180 -2.16 -7.92 7.58
CA ASP A 180 -3.19 -7.04 8.15
C ASP A 180 -2.78 -5.57 8.06
N VAL A 181 -1.53 -5.25 8.43
CA VAL A 181 -0.98 -3.88 8.36
C VAL A 181 -0.89 -3.38 6.92
N ALA A 182 -0.41 -4.22 6.00
CA ALA A 182 -0.29 -3.87 4.58
C ALA A 182 -1.65 -3.71 3.91
N CYS A 183 -2.63 -4.56 4.25
CA CYS A 183 -4.00 -4.40 3.82
C CYS A 183 -4.57 -3.10 4.41
N ALA A 184 -4.31 -2.80 5.68
CA ALA A 184 -4.73 -1.58 6.35
C ALA A 184 -4.17 -0.30 5.68
N TYR A 185 -2.92 -0.33 5.21
CA TYR A 185 -2.22 0.79 4.59
C TYR A 185 -1.38 0.32 3.39
N PRO A 186 -2.02 0.15 2.21
CA PRO A 186 -1.36 -0.39 1.00
C PRO A 186 -0.21 0.48 0.49
N GLU A 187 -0.13 1.75 0.89
CA GLU A 187 0.98 2.65 0.55
C GLU A 187 2.33 2.14 1.07
N LEU A 188 2.34 1.34 2.15
CA LEU A 188 3.55 0.68 2.64
C LEU A 188 4.13 -0.30 1.61
N LEU A 189 3.28 -0.96 0.82
CA LEU A 189 3.70 -1.88 -0.23
C LEU A 189 4.30 -1.18 -1.46
N LEU A 190 4.08 0.14 -1.57
CA LEU A 190 4.68 0.96 -2.64
C LEU A 190 6.07 1.49 -2.26
N MET A 191 6.47 1.38 -0.99
CA MET A 191 7.79 1.77 -0.53
C MET A 191 8.82 0.70 -0.92
N ASP A 192 10.10 1.05 -0.99
CA ASP A 192 11.15 0.03 -1.04
C ASP A 192 11.34 -0.60 0.36
N ALA A 193 11.97 -1.78 0.41
CA ALA A 193 12.15 -2.54 1.65
C ALA A 193 12.90 -1.76 2.74
N ALA A 194 13.92 -0.98 2.37
CA ALA A 194 14.71 -0.22 3.32
C ALA A 194 13.88 0.92 3.92
N ALA A 195 13.09 1.59 3.10
CA ALA A 195 12.17 2.64 3.53
C ALA A 195 11.06 2.09 4.43
N VAL A 196 10.54 0.88 4.18
CA VAL A 196 9.59 0.20 5.09
C VAL A 196 10.22 -0.06 6.45
N ALA A 197 11.43 -0.64 6.48
CA ALA A 197 12.13 -0.93 7.73
C ALA A 197 12.40 0.36 8.53
N ALA A 198 12.98 1.38 7.89
CA ALA A 198 13.25 2.68 8.51
C ALA A 198 11.98 3.35 9.03
N ARG A 199 10.85 3.14 8.35
CA ARG A 199 9.55 3.67 8.76
C ARG A 199 9.02 2.98 10.02
N VAL A 200 9.14 1.65 10.10
CA VAL A 200 8.77 0.88 11.30
C VAL A 200 9.67 1.26 12.48
N ASP A 201 10.98 1.39 12.25
CA ASP A 201 11.94 1.78 13.29
C ASP A 201 11.65 3.20 13.80
N ALA A 202 11.38 4.16 12.90
CA ALA A 202 10.99 5.51 13.29
C ALA A 202 9.69 5.54 14.13
N ALA A 203 8.74 4.65 13.83
CA ALA A 203 7.52 4.51 14.62
C ALA A 203 7.80 3.86 16.00
N ARG A 204 8.68 2.86 16.06
CA ARG A 204 9.13 2.23 17.32
C ARG A 204 9.81 3.27 18.21
N ASP A 205 10.74 4.04 17.67
CA ASP A 205 11.48 5.09 18.37
C ASP A 205 10.56 6.22 18.86
N ALA A 206 9.60 6.64 18.02
CA ALA A 206 8.63 7.67 18.39
C ALA A 206 7.75 7.23 19.58
N ILE A 207 7.36 5.95 19.62
CA ILE A 207 6.52 5.42 20.69
C ILE A 207 7.32 5.15 21.97
N GLY A 208 8.54 4.61 21.85
CA GLY A 208 9.38 4.23 22.99
C GLY A 208 8.79 3.12 23.87
N LEU A 209 8.02 2.19 23.28
CA LEU A 209 7.43 1.04 23.98
C LEU A 209 8.27 -0.23 23.74
N PRO A 210 8.26 -1.20 24.68
CA PRO A 210 8.82 -2.53 24.43
C PRO A 210 8.16 -3.21 23.23
N ASP A 211 8.89 -4.07 22.51
CA ASP A 211 8.44 -4.69 21.25
C ASP A 211 7.05 -5.34 21.33
N ALA A 212 6.77 -6.09 22.39
CA ALA A 212 5.47 -6.74 22.56
C ALA A 212 4.31 -5.73 22.73
N ALA A 213 4.57 -4.58 23.36
CA ALA A 213 3.58 -3.51 23.50
C ALA A 213 3.44 -2.72 22.19
N PHE A 214 4.55 -2.43 21.51
CA PHE A 214 4.53 -1.81 20.18
C PHE A 214 3.74 -2.66 19.18
N GLY A 215 3.97 -3.98 19.12
CA GLY A 215 3.23 -4.88 18.24
C GLY A 215 1.72 -4.85 18.48
N ARG A 216 1.27 -4.72 19.73
CA ARG A 216 -0.17 -4.57 20.04
C ARG A 216 -0.73 -3.23 19.57
N VAL A 217 0.02 -2.14 19.72
CA VAL A 217 -0.38 -0.83 19.22
C VAL A 217 -0.50 -0.85 17.70
N VAL A 218 0.47 -1.45 17.00
CA VAL A 218 0.43 -1.59 15.53
C VAL A 218 -0.74 -2.46 15.09
N ALA A 219 -1.00 -3.59 15.75
CA ALA A 219 -2.12 -4.47 15.42
C ALA A 219 -3.48 -3.76 15.57
N ALA A 220 -3.62 -2.88 16.56
CA ALA A 220 -4.86 -2.15 16.80
C ALA A 220 -5.00 -0.88 15.93
N SER A 221 -3.89 -0.21 15.63
CA SER A 221 -3.85 1.06 14.89
C SER A 221 -2.69 1.08 13.89
N PRO A 222 -2.78 0.41 12.74
CA PRO A 222 -1.65 0.26 11.83
C PRO A 222 -1.14 1.60 11.23
N GLN A 223 -1.93 2.69 11.30
CA GLN A 223 -1.52 4.03 10.84
C GLN A 223 -0.27 4.56 11.53
N VAL A 224 0.06 4.06 12.73
CA VAL A 224 1.26 4.46 13.47
C VAL A 224 2.53 4.20 12.68
N VAL A 225 2.53 3.13 11.86
CA VAL A 225 3.66 2.81 11.00
C VAL A 225 3.74 3.80 9.85
N LEU A 226 2.62 4.14 9.21
CA LEU A 226 2.64 5.00 8.03
C LEU A 226 3.14 6.42 8.34
N ARG A 227 2.83 6.97 9.52
CA ARG A 227 3.06 8.40 9.83
C ARG A 227 3.71 8.63 11.21
N PRO A 228 4.99 8.23 11.40
CA PRO A 228 5.67 8.38 12.69
C PRO A 228 5.79 9.84 13.15
N GLU A 229 5.88 10.80 12.22
CA GLU A 229 5.95 12.23 12.58
C GLU A 229 4.64 12.74 13.19
N ARG A 230 3.49 12.28 12.70
CA ARG A 230 2.19 12.63 13.30
C ARG A 230 2.04 12.06 14.69
N LEU A 231 2.54 10.84 14.88
CA LEU A 231 2.59 10.20 16.18
C LEU A 231 3.44 10.98 17.18
N ARG A 232 4.63 11.46 16.78
CA ARG A 232 5.45 12.34 17.61
C ARG A 232 4.71 13.63 17.97
N SER A 233 4.06 14.27 16.99
CA SER A 233 3.28 15.49 17.23
C SER A 233 2.10 15.25 18.18
N ALA A 234 1.40 14.12 18.05
CA ALA A 234 0.31 13.73 18.94
C ALA A 234 0.82 13.48 20.36
N LEU A 235 1.95 12.78 20.52
CA LEU A 235 2.60 12.53 21.81
C LEU A 235 3.05 13.83 22.48
N ALA A 236 3.70 14.73 21.75
CA ALA A 236 4.10 16.05 22.27
C ALA A 236 2.89 16.91 22.66
N SER A 237 1.75 16.74 21.99
CA SER A 237 0.51 17.43 22.37
C SER A 237 -0.10 16.84 23.64
N LEU A 238 -0.08 15.52 23.80
CA LEU A 238 -0.47 14.87 25.06
C LEU A 238 0.43 15.32 26.22
N GLU A 239 1.74 15.36 26.01
CA GLU A 239 2.70 15.81 27.02
C GLU A 239 2.40 17.24 27.48
N ARG A 240 2.18 18.19 26.55
CA ARG A 240 1.77 19.56 26.86
C ARG A 240 0.44 19.64 27.61
N MET A 241 -0.56 18.83 27.23
CA MET A 241 -1.84 18.79 27.95
C MET A 241 -1.68 18.29 29.40
N PHE A 242 -0.68 17.44 29.65
CA PHE A 242 -0.37 16.88 30.96
C PHE A 242 0.85 17.54 31.62
N GLU A 243 1.29 18.71 31.19
CA GLU A 243 2.53 19.37 31.65
C GLU A 243 2.51 19.74 33.15
N GLY A 244 1.34 19.63 33.81
CA GLY A 244 1.20 19.71 35.28
C GLY A 244 1.33 18.39 36.04
N ALA A 245 1.34 17.25 35.35
CA ALA A 245 1.58 15.94 35.93
C ALA A 245 3.04 15.54 35.67
N LYS A 246 3.79 15.18 36.73
CA LYS A 246 5.20 14.72 36.64
C LYS A 246 5.44 13.51 35.71
N HIS A 247 4.40 12.99 35.06
CA HIS A 247 4.38 11.75 34.29
C HIS A 247 3.64 11.92 32.95
N GLY A 248 3.62 13.13 32.35
CA GLY A 248 2.88 13.39 31.10
C GLY A 248 3.28 12.45 29.95
N GLU A 249 4.57 12.22 29.76
CA GLU A 249 5.11 11.29 28.76
C GLU A 249 4.68 9.83 29.03
N GLU A 250 4.83 9.37 30.28
CA GLU A 250 4.44 8.02 30.68
C GLU A 250 2.93 7.80 30.59
N MET A 251 2.13 8.81 30.93
CA MET A 251 0.67 8.81 30.80
C MET A 251 0.27 8.73 29.32
N GLY A 252 0.91 9.51 28.45
CA GLY A 252 0.68 9.44 27.00
C GLY A 252 0.93 8.03 26.46
N ARG A 253 2.09 7.43 26.78
CA ARG A 253 2.42 6.05 26.41
C ARG A 253 1.43 5.03 26.97
N THR A 254 1.03 5.20 28.23
CA THR A 254 0.05 4.31 28.89
C THR A 254 -1.32 4.39 28.22
N LEU A 255 -1.77 5.60 27.88
CA LEU A 255 -3.02 5.82 27.17
C LEU A 255 -2.98 5.23 25.77
N LEU A 256 -1.86 5.36 25.04
CA LEU A 256 -1.68 4.72 23.74
C LEU A 256 -1.71 3.20 23.83
N HIS A 257 -1.06 2.62 24.84
CA HIS A 257 -1.09 1.18 25.02
C HIS A 257 -2.52 0.69 25.33
N ARG A 258 -3.26 1.39 26.19
CA ARG A 258 -4.61 1.00 26.59
C ARG A 258 -5.68 1.28 25.53
N ASN A 259 -5.51 2.36 24.77
CA ASN A 259 -6.46 2.80 23.75
C ASN A 259 -5.72 3.33 22.49
N PRO A 260 -5.24 2.43 21.62
CA PRO A 260 -4.55 2.80 20.38
C PRO A 260 -5.41 3.66 19.43
N GLY A 261 -6.74 3.55 19.50
CA GLY A 261 -7.68 4.34 18.70
C GLY A 261 -7.71 5.83 19.07
N MET A 262 -7.14 6.21 20.22
CA MET A 262 -7.04 7.62 20.61
C MET A 262 -6.17 8.45 19.65
N LEU A 263 -5.21 7.83 18.95
CA LEU A 263 -4.36 8.52 17.98
C LEU A 263 -5.15 9.16 16.84
N THR A 264 -6.14 8.44 16.32
CA THR A 264 -7.05 8.97 15.29
C THR A 264 -7.84 10.18 15.79
N SER A 265 -8.26 10.18 17.06
CA SER A 265 -8.95 11.31 17.65
C SER A 265 -8.03 12.52 17.84
N LEU A 266 -6.79 12.31 18.30
CA LEU A 266 -5.81 13.39 18.50
C LEU A 266 -5.40 14.05 17.19
N GLU A 267 -5.29 13.28 16.09
CA GLU A 267 -5.04 13.85 14.76
C GLU A 267 -6.17 14.78 14.29
N SER A 268 -7.43 14.45 14.61
CA SER A 268 -8.57 15.29 14.25
C SER A 268 -8.59 16.63 15.01
N VAL A 269 -8.10 16.64 16.25
CA VAL A 269 -8.09 17.84 17.11
C VAL A 269 -6.90 18.75 16.76
N GLY A 270 -5.72 18.18 16.48
CA GLY A 270 -4.52 18.98 16.16
C GLY A 270 -4.49 19.58 14.75
N GLY A 271 -5.35 19.11 13.83
CA GLY A 271 -5.35 19.54 12.43
C GLY A 271 -6.09 20.84 12.12
N SER A 272 -6.85 21.40 13.08
CA SER A 272 -7.70 22.57 12.83
C SER A 272 -7.00 23.92 13.05
N ASP A 273 -6.01 23.98 13.96
CA ASP A 273 -5.54 25.27 14.49
C ASP A 273 -4.10 25.64 14.12
N ALA A 274 -3.45 24.88 13.23
CA ALA A 274 -2.20 25.32 12.59
C ALA A 274 -2.50 26.31 11.44
N VAL A 275 -3.36 27.29 11.70
CA VAL A 275 -3.35 28.55 10.96
C VAL A 275 -2.10 29.27 11.44
N ASP A 276 -1.11 29.34 10.56
CA ASP A 276 0.15 30.03 10.79
C ASP A 276 -0.11 31.44 11.34
N PRO A 277 0.21 31.74 12.62
CA PRO A 277 -0.03 33.06 13.20
C PRO A 277 0.82 34.16 12.54
N SER A 278 1.71 33.83 11.60
CA SER A 278 2.54 34.78 10.88
C SER A 278 1.82 35.59 9.78
N THR A 279 0.57 35.28 9.42
CA THR A 279 -0.17 36.07 8.39
C THR A 279 -0.83 37.35 8.93
N GLY A 280 -0.73 37.62 10.24
CA GLY A 280 -1.28 38.83 10.87
C GLY A 280 -0.27 39.97 11.01
N ALA A 281 0.44 40.38 9.95
CA ALA A 281 1.32 41.55 10.01
C ALA A 281 1.15 42.47 8.79
N ARG A 282 0.55 43.64 9.08
CA ARG A 282 0.66 44.94 8.38
C ARG A 282 0.07 45.06 6.97
N GLN A 283 -1.14 45.58 6.92
CA GLN A 283 -1.45 46.68 6.01
C GLN A 283 -1.63 47.94 6.88
N ASP A 284 -0.64 48.83 6.82
CA ASP A 284 -0.81 50.25 7.10
C ASP A 284 -1.23 50.95 5.79
#